data_AF-A1S1C1-F1
#
_entry.id   AF-A1S1C1-F1
#
_cell.length_a   1.000
_cell.length_b   1.000
_cell.length_c   1.000
_cell.angle_alpha   90.00
_cell.angle_beta   90.00
_cell.angle_gamma   90.00
#
_symmetry.space_group_name_H-M   'P 1'
#
loop_
_entity.id
_entity.type
_entity.pdbx_description
1 polymer ?
#
loop_
_entity_poly.entity_id
_entity_poly.type
_entity_poly.pdbx_seq_one_letter_code
_entity_poly.pdbx_strand_id
1 'polypeptide(L)'
;MKREDWEVIEEDEEIVEEEEEPVEEEVVEEDEERVNEPDEVVIAKPEPSLESYMTRTELFLMHVYETKRYFNMSQEAKRRGMKQLASRFLRESRQHLRVAFHMCPYRPHMCPLYDVWTGKCPVGLEDRCRPLAWSKARPKKIRGWFRKKK
;
A
#
# COMPACT_ATOMS: atom_id res chain seq x y z
N MET A 1 -35.71 26.73 -21.14
CA MET A 1 -34.84 25.62 -20.70
C MET A 1 -34.36 25.93 -19.29
N LYS A 2 -34.82 25.18 -18.28
CA LYS A 2 -34.32 25.31 -16.90
C LYS A 2 -32.98 24.58 -16.81
N ARG A 3 -31.92 25.26 -16.34
CA ARG A 3 -30.64 24.63 -16.02
C ARG A 3 -30.83 23.84 -14.73
N GLU A 4 -30.50 22.55 -14.76
CA GLU A 4 -30.56 21.68 -13.59
C GLU A 4 -29.21 21.77 -12.87
N ASP A 5 -29.21 22.28 -11.65
CA ASP A 5 -28.01 22.40 -10.81
C ASP A 5 -27.81 21.10 -10.01
N TRP A 6 -26.65 20.48 -10.19
CA TRP A 6 -26.24 19.26 -9.48
C TRP A 6 -25.23 19.65 -8.38
N GLU A 7 -25.47 19.24 -7.14
CA GLU A 7 -24.53 19.46 -6.03
C GLU A 7 -23.64 18.23 -5.81
N VAL A 8 -22.38 18.51 -5.48
CA VAL A 8 -21.39 17.51 -5.06
C VAL A 8 -21.57 17.30 -3.57
N ILE A 9 -21.80 16.05 -3.15
CA ILE A 9 -21.82 15.68 -1.74
C ILE A 9 -20.37 15.40 -1.34
N GLU A 10 -19.77 16.31 -0.56
CA GLU A 10 -18.59 16.01 0.24
C GLU A 10 -19.10 15.29 1.49
N GLU A 11 -19.07 13.96 1.49
CA GLU A 11 -19.36 13.18 2.69
C GLU A 11 -18.06 12.97 3.44
N ASP A 12 -18.07 13.49 4.67
CA ASP A 12 -17.02 13.50 5.68
C ASP A 12 -16.40 12.11 5.88
N GLU A 13 -15.08 12.08 6.03
CA GLU A 13 -14.34 10.92 6.49
C GLU A 13 -14.79 10.58 7.93
N GLU A 14 -15.66 9.58 8.06
CA GLU A 14 -16.07 8.98 9.33
C GLU A 14 -14.84 8.35 10.01
N ILE A 15 -14.21 9.12 10.89
CA ILE A 15 -13.19 8.66 11.83
C ILE A 15 -13.92 7.79 12.84
N VAL A 16 -13.63 6.48 12.80
CA VAL A 16 -14.06 5.54 13.82
C VAL A 16 -13.24 5.84 15.08
N GLU A 17 -13.78 6.67 15.97
CA GLU A 17 -13.30 6.75 17.36
C GLU A 17 -13.61 5.40 18.03
N GLU A 18 -12.57 4.64 18.37
CA GLU A 18 -12.68 3.54 19.32
C GLU A 18 -13.01 4.14 20.69
N GLU A 19 -14.21 3.82 21.19
CA GLU A 19 -14.63 4.07 22.57
C GLU A 19 -13.63 3.43 23.55
N GLU A 20 -12.85 4.26 24.26
CA GLU A 20 -12.11 3.82 25.46
C GLU A 20 -13.06 3.77 26.66
N GLU A 21 -13.09 2.62 27.34
CA GLU A 21 -13.84 2.34 28.55
C GLU A 21 -13.43 3.27 29.72
N PRO A 22 -14.37 3.76 30.56
CA PRO A 22 -14.03 4.60 31.70
C PRO A 22 -13.45 3.76 32.86
N VAL A 23 -12.24 4.12 33.31
CA VAL A 23 -11.65 3.64 34.56
C VAL A 23 -12.08 4.59 35.70
N GLU A 24 -12.54 3.98 36.79
CA GLU A 24 -13.17 4.59 37.96
C GLU A 24 -12.27 5.57 38.75
N GLU A 25 -12.98 6.46 39.46
CA GLU A 25 -12.55 7.64 40.21
C GLU A 25 -11.49 7.42 41.30
N GLU A 26 -10.54 8.36 41.43
CA GLU A 26 -9.90 8.67 42.72
C GLU A 26 -9.72 10.20 42.82
N VAL A 27 -10.34 10.80 43.84
CA VAL A 27 -10.39 12.25 44.11
C VAL A 27 -9.28 12.61 45.10
N VAL A 28 -8.35 13.50 44.74
CA VAL A 28 -7.56 14.30 45.73
C VAL A 28 -7.12 15.66 45.16
N GLU A 29 -7.79 16.70 45.69
CA GLU A 29 -7.39 18.08 46.02
C GLU A 29 -6.70 19.04 45.02
N GLU A 30 -7.30 20.24 44.96
CA GLU A 30 -6.93 21.44 44.22
C GLU A 30 -5.57 22.01 44.67
N ASP A 31 -4.67 22.25 43.71
CA ASP A 31 -3.70 23.35 43.78
C ASP A 31 -3.35 23.81 42.35
N GLU A 32 -3.39 25.13 42.16
CA GLU A 32 -3.24 25.83 40.88
C GLU A 32 -1.85 25.64 40.26
N GLU A 33 -1.73 24.88 39.16
CA GLU A 33 -0.53 24.98 38.31
C GLU A 33 -0.85 24.81 36.82
N ARG A 34 -0.95 25.98 36.17
CA ARG A 34 -0.66 26.27 34.75
C ARG A 34 -0.86 25.11 33.76
N VAL A 35 -2.03 25.09 33.11
CA VAL A 35 -2.28 24.31 31.89
C VAL A 35 -1.27 24.76 30.82
N ASN A 36 -0.15 24.04 30.70
CA ASN A 36 0.61 24.05 29.46
C ASN A 36 -0.25 23.30 28.44
N GLU A 37 -0.65 24.00 27.38
CA GLU A 37 -1.19 23.39 26.17
C GLU A 37 -0.31 22.18 25.84
N PRO A 38 -0.89 20.99 25.57
CA PRO A 38 -0.07 19.87 25.18
C PRO A 38 0.62 20.28 23.88
N ASP A 39 1.95 20.42 23.94
CA ASP A 39 2.80 20.54 22.76
C ASP A 39 2.30 19.48 21.78
N GLU A 40 1.80 19.91 20.64
CA GLU A 40 1.37 19.06 19.56
C GLU A 40 2.57 18.17 19.23
N VAL A 41 2.56 16.93 19.74
CA VAL A 41 3.66 15.99 19.53
C VAL A 41 3.59 15.65 18.06
N VAL A 42 4.32 16.43 17.26
CA VAL A 42 4.60 16.10 15.88
C VAL A 42 5.36 14.78 15.95
N ILE A 43 4.65 13.67 15.78
CA ILE A 43 5.24 12.35 15.58
C ILE A 43 5.94 12.42 14.23
N ALA A 44 7.11 13.05 14.22
CA ALA A 44 7.96 13.14 13.06
C ALA A 44 8.29 11.71 12.70
N LYS A 45 7.85 11.29 11.51
CA LYS A 45 8.13 9.95 11.02
C LYS A 45 9.66 9.78 11.04
N PRO A 46 10.20 8.83 11.83
CA PRO A 46 11.64 8.74 12.01
C PRO A 46 12.29 8.57 10.65
N GLU A 47 13.34 9.35 10.41
CA GLU A 47 14.11 9.22 9.18
C GLU A 47 14.63 7.77 9.10
N PRO A 48 14.46 7.09 7.94
CA PRO A 48 14.87 5.71 7.81
C PRO A 48 16.39 5.62 8.04
N SER A 49 16.80 4.92 9.08
CA SER A 49 18.21 4.64 9.34
C SER A 49 18.82 3.86 8.17
N LEU A 50 20.14 3.95 7.99
CA LEU A 50 20.86 3.16 6.99
C LEU A 50 20.58 1.66 7.16
N GLU A 51 20.53 1.18 8.40
CA GLU A 51 20.18 -0.20 8.74
C GLU A 51 18.78 -0.56 8.23
N SER A 52 17.79 0.30 8.46
CA SER A 52 16.42 0.07 7.95
C SER A 52 16.36 -0.03 6.43
N TYR A 53 17.18 0.75 5.73
CA TYR A 53 17.29 0.72 4.26
C TYR A 53 17.95 -0.57 3.77
N MET A 54 19.02 -1.02 4.43
CA MET A 54 19.70 -2.28 4.13
C MET A 54 18.77 -3.47 4.35
N THR A 55 18.10 -3.56 5.51
CA THR A 55 17.13 -4.61 5.80
C THR A 55 16.00 -4.63 4.77
N ARG A 56 15.47 -3.46 4.39
CA ARG A 56 14.44 -3.37 3.34
C ARG A 56 14.94 -3.87 1.99
N THR A 57 16.19 -3.58 1.64
CA THR A 57 16.80 -4.02 0.39
C THR A 57 17.02 -5.54 0.38
N GLU A 58 17.47 -6.12 1.49
CA GLU A 58 17.61 -7.57 1.64
C GLU A 58 16.26 -8.29 1.54
N LEU A 59 15.24 -7.79 2.25
CA LEU A 59 13.88 -8.33 2.17
C LEU A 59 13.31 -8.22 0.74
N PHE A 60 13.55 -7.10 0.07
CA PHE A 60 13.19 -6.93 -1.34
C PHE A 60 13.83 -8.02 -2.21
N LEU A 61 15.15 -8.21 -2.10
CA LEU A 61 15.87 -9.21 -2.90
C LEU A 61 15.37 -10.62 -2.60
N MET A 62 15.17 -10.98 -1.33
CA MET A 62 14.60 -12.26 -0.93
C MET A 62 13.26 -12.52 -1.63
N HIS A 63 12.35 -11.53 -1.62
CA HIS A 63 11.06 -11.67 -2.30
C HIS A 63 11.18 -11.71 -3.84
N VAL A 64 12.17 -11.06 -4.44
CA VAL A 64 12.48 -11.22 -5.88
C VAL A 64 12.90 -12.67 -6.18
N TYR A 65 13.78 -13.25 -5.36
CA TYR A 65 14.22 -14.64 -5.52
C TYR A 65 13.06 -15.62 -5.36
N GLU A 66 12.27 -15.48 -4.30
CA GLU A 66 11.11 -16.36 -4.06
C GLU A 66 10.06 -16.23 -5.18
N THR A 67 9.83 -15.02 -5.70
CA THR A 67 8.96 -14.80 -6.86
C THR A 67 9.41 -15.63 -8.07
N LYS A 68 10.73 -15.67 -8.36
CA LYS A 68 11.29 -16.47 -9.45
C LYS A 68 11.21 -17.97 -9.16
N ARG A 69 11.57 -18.38 -7.95
CA ARG A 69 11.53 -19.78 -7.48
C ARG A 69 10.13 -20.39 -7.62
N TYR A 70 9.12 -19.76 -7.02
CA TYR A 70 7.74 -20.25 -7.08
C TYR A 70 7.17 -20.24 -8.51
N PHE A 71 7.55 -19.27 -9.32
CA PHE A 71 7.14 -19.27 -10.73
C PHE A 71 7.72 -20.48 -11.47
N ASN A 72 9.01 -20.77 -11.30
CA ASN A 72 9.65 -21.92 -11.94
C ASN A 72 9.00 -23.23 -11.48
N MET A 73 8.75 -23.38 -10.18
CA MET A 73 8.03 -24.55 -9.64
C MET A 73 6.61 -24.67 -10.22
N SER A 74 5.91 -23.56 -10.44
CA SER A 74 4.60 -23.56 -11.12
C SER A 74 4.71 -24.08 -12.55
N GLN A 75 5.71 -23.62 -13.31
CA GLN A 75 5.93 -24.08 -14.69
C GLN A 75 6.29 -25.57 -14.74
N GLU A 76 7.13 -26.03 -13.83
CA GLU A 76 7.49 -27.45 -13.74
C GLU A 76 6.29 -28.33 -13.37
N ALA A 77 5.49 -27.90 -12.39
CA ALA A 77 4.25 -28.59 -12.02
C ALA A 77 3.25 -28.66 -13.18
N LYS A 78 3.14 -27.59 -14.00
CA LYS A 78 2.33 -27.61 -15.23
C LYS A 78 2.83 -28.63 -16.24
N ARG A 79 4.14 -28.68 -16.49
CA ARG A 79 4.75 -29.65 -17.41
C ARG A 79 4.49 -31.10 -16.98
N ARG A 80 4.43 -31.35 -15.67
CA ARG A 80 4.13 -32.65 -15.07
C ARG A 80 2.62 -32.95 -14.94
N GLY A 81 1.73 -32.07 -15.42
CA GLY A 81 0.28 -32.26 -15.34
C GLY A 81 -0.35 -32.00 -13.95
N MET A 82 0.43 -31.53 -12.97
CA MET A 82 -0.02 -31.28 -11.60
C MET A 82 -0.73 -29.92 -11.46
N LYS A 83 -1.96 -29.81 -11.97
CA LYS A 83 -2.72 -28.54 -12.09
C LYS A 83 -2.92 -27.81 -10.76
N GLN A 84 -3.28 -28.53 -9.68
CA GLN A 84 -3.53 -27.92 -8.37
C GLN A 84 -2.24 -27.33 -7.77
N LEU A 85 -1.16 -28.11 -7.80
CA LEU A 85 0.16 -27.70 -7.31
C LEU A 85 0.69 -26.48 -8.09
N ALA A 86 0.56 -26.52 -9.42
CA ALA A 86 0.94 -25.41 -10.29
C ALA A 86 0.20 -24.10 -9.94
N SER A 87 -1.10 -24.21 -9.66
CA SER A 87 -1.94 -23.06 -9.29
C SER A 87 -1.54 -22.50 -7.93
N ARG A 88 -1.25 -23.36 -6.96
CA ARG A 88 -0.73 -22.97 -5.65
C ARG A 88 0.58 -22.20 -5.79
N PHE A 89 1.58 -22.75 -6.47
CA PHE A 89 2.87 -22.07 -6.66
C PHE A 89 2.74 -20.75 -7.43
N LEU A 90 1.82 -20.66 -8.40
CA LEU A 90 1.57 -19.40 -9.09
C LEU A 90 1.00 -18.33 -8.15
N ARG A 91 0.14 -18.72 -7.20
CA ARG A 91 -0.40 -17.83 -6.17
C ARG A 91 0.70 -17.34 -5.24
N GLU A 92 1.55 -18.22 -4.73
CA GLU A 92 2.70 -17.86 -3.88
C GLU A 92 3.65 -16.89 -4.60
N SER A 93 3.98 -17.18 -5.87
CA SER A 93 4.80 -16.30 -6.71
C SER A 93 4.20 -14.89 -6.84
N ARG A 94 2.87 -14.80 -7.01
CA ARG A 94 2.17 -13.50 -7.09
C ARG A 94 2.17 -12.75 -5.76
N GLN A 95 2.10 -13.45 -4.64
CA GLN A 95 2.18 -12.84 -3.32
C GLN A 95 3.55 -12.21 -3.10
N HIS A 96 4.63 -12.97 -3.31
CA HIS A 96 5.99 -12.44 -3.21
C HIS A 96 6.25 -11.29 -4.19
N LEU A 97 5.69 -11.36 -5.40
CA LEU A 97 5.81 -10.28 -6.38
C LEU A 97 5.19 -8.98 -5.86
N ARG A 98 4.00 -9.04 -5.25
CA ARG A 98 3.35 -7.85 -4.67
C ARG A 98 4.24 -7.27 -3.58
N VAL A 99 4.74 -8.10 -2.68
CA VAL A 99 5.59 -7.64 -1.57
C VAL A 99 6.89 -7.02 -2.10
N ALA A 100 7.59 -7.69 -3.03
CA ALA A 100 8.77 -7.15 -3.70
C ALA A 100 8.48 -5.80 -4.37
N PHE A 101 7.32 -5.67 -5.03
CA PHE A 101 6.91 -4.42 -5.68
C PHE A 101 6.65 -3.27 -4.69
N HIS A 102 6.17 -3.56 -3.48
CA HIS A 102 5.97 -2.57 -2.43
C HIS A 102 7.28 -2.19 -1.72
N MET A 103 8.17 -3.15 -1.50
CA MET A 103 9.45 -2.93 -0.83
C MET A 103 10.53 -2.38 -1.76
N CYS A 104 10.31 -2.39 -3.09
CA CYS A 104 11.30 -2.00 -4.10
C CYS A 104 11.95 -0.63 -3.79
N PRO A 105 13.29 -0.54 -3.70
CA PRO A 105 14.00 0.69 -3.36
C PRO A 105 13.87 1.78 -4.44
N TYR A 106 13.63 1.38 -5.70
CA TYR A 106 13.46 2.31 -6.81
C TYR A 106 12.07 2.97 -6.85
N ARG A 107 11.13 2.54 -6.01
CA ARG A 107 9.74 3.01 -6.04
C ARG A 107 9.51 4.12 -5.00
N PRO A 108 8.70 5.17 -5.29
CA PRO A 108 7.92 5.42 -6.51
C PRO A 108 8.63 6.23 -7.60
N HIS A 109 9.66 7.01 -7.26
CA HIS A 109 10.18 8.04 -8.17
C HIS A 109 11.18 7.54 -9.22
N MET A 110 11.88 6.43 -8.97
CA MET A 110 12.94 5.92 -9.85
C MET A 110 12.57 4.60 -10.55
N CYS A 111 11.31 4.18 -10.50
CA CYS A 111 10.95 2.88 -11.06
C CYS A 111 10.89 2.99 -12.59
N PRO A 112 11.72 2.23 -13.34
CA PRO A 112 11.73 2.25 -14.80
C PRO A 112 10.38 1.89 -15.45
N LEU A 113 9.45 1.32 -14.67
CA LEU A 113 8.12 0.94 -15.14
C LEU A 113 7.11 2.10 -15.14
N TYR A 114 7.42 3.21 -14.44
CA TYR A 114 6.65 4.45 -14.53
C TYR A 114 7.10 5.34 -15.69
N ASP A 115 8.34 5.16 -16.13
CA ASP A 115 8.85 5.82 -17.32
C ASP A 115 8.45 5.01 -18.57
N VAL A 116 7.94 5.73 -19.58
CA VAL A 116 7.52 5.15 -20.85
C VAL A 116 8.74 4.72 -21.69
N TRP A 117 9.91 5.32 -21.43
CA TRP A 117 11.12 5.16 -22.25
C TRP A 117 12.09 4.12 -21.71
N THR A 118 12.30 4.06 -20.39
CA THR A 118 13.23 3.13 -19.74
C THR A 118 12.54 1.85 -19.27
N GLY A 119 11.81 1.15 -20.14
CA GLY A 119 10.97 0.00 -19.76
C GLY A 119 11.66 -1.27 -19.22
N LYS A 120 12.97 -1.26 -18.93
CA LYS A 120 13.74 -2.44 -18.46
C LYS A 120 14.01 -2.38 -16.95
N CYS A 121 13.54 -3.37 -16.21
CA CYS A 121 13.76 -3.47 -14.77
C CYS A 121 15.10 -4.17 -14.47
N PRO A 122 15.96 -3.65 -13.58
CA PRO A 122 17.27 -4.26 -13.29
C PRO A 122 17.17 -5.66 -12.70
N VAL A 123 16.03 -6.02 -12.10
CA VAL A 123 15.79 -7.35 -11.52
C VAL A 123 15.00 -8.29 -12.46
N GLY A 124 14.67 -7.84 -13.67
CA GLY A 124 13.98 -8.66 -14.68
C GLY A 124 12.54 -9.02 -14.31
N LEU A 125 11.81 -8.10 -13.67
CA LEU A 125 10.42 -8.28 -13.26
C LEU A 125 9.44 -7.38 -14.03
N GLU A 126 9.86 -6.75 -15.13
CA GLU A 126 9.08 -5.81 -15.90
C GLU A 126 7.69 -6.32 -16.29
N ASP A 127 7.60 -7.52 -16.88
CA ASP A 127 6.33 -8.10 -17.32
C ASP A 127 5.35 -8.37 -16.17
N ARG A 128 5.89 -8.61 -14.97
CA ARG A 128 5.12 -8.96 -13.78
C ARG A 128 4.71 -7.73 -12.97
N CYS A 129 5.60 -6.75 -12.87
CA CYS A 129 5.37 -5.52 -12.11
C CYS A 129 4.63 -4.45 -12.93
N ARG A 130 4.70 -4.45 -14.27
CA ARG A 130 4.04 -3.45 -15.13
C ARG A 130 2.53 -3.33 -14.87
N PRO A 131 1.74 -4.43 -14.72
CA PRO A 131 0.33 -4.33 -14.34
C PRO A 131 0.10 -3.64 -12.98
N LEU A 132 0.99 -3.89 -12.01
CA LEU A 132 0.91 -3.28 -10.68
C LEU A 132 1.33 -1.80 -10.68
N ALA A 133 2.26 -1.42 -11.58
CA ALA A 133 2.65 -0.04 -11.79
C ALA A 133 1.49 0.75 -12.39
N TRP A 134 0.91 0.25 -13.48
CA TRP A 134 -0.18 0.92 -14.17
C TRP A 134 -1.48 1.02 -13.36
N SER A 135 -1.80 0.02 -12.55
CA SER A 135 -2.96 0.07 -11.67
C SER A 135 -2.88 1.20 -10.63
N LYS A 136 -1.66 1.62 -10.26
CA LYS A 136 -1.43 2.73 -9.34
C LYS A 136 -1.19 4.07 -10.04
N ALA A 137 -0.76 4.08 -11.30
CA ALA A 137 -0.57 5.30 -12.08
C ALA A 137 -1.88 5.89 -12.60
N ARG A 138 -2.91 5.06 -12.80
CA ARG A 138 -4.22 5.54 -13.30
C ARG A 138 -5.05 6.09 -12.13
N PRO A 139 -5.57 7.34 -12.21
CA PRO A 139 -6.52 7.83 -11.22
C PRO A 139 -7.72 6.88 -11.18
N LYS A 140 -8.08 6.42 -9.98
CA LYS A 140 -9.32 5.66 -9.79
C LYS A 140 -10.46 6.58 -10.23
N LYS A 141 -11.20 6.19 -11.27
CA LYS A 141 -12.43 6.91 -11.65
C LYS A 141 -13.41 6.76 -10.49
N ILE A 142 -13.55 7.79 -9.66
CA ILE A 142 -14.64 7.91 -8.69
C ILE A 142 -15.91 7.89 -9.54
N ARG A 143 -16.75 6.85 -9.38
CA ARG A 143 -18.07 6.84 -9.98
C ARG A 143 -18.92 7.83 -9.17
N GLY A 144 -18.99 9.07 -9.65
CA GLY A 144 -19.93 10.04 -9.10
C GLY A 144 -21.35 9.50 -9.27
N TRP A 145 -22.01 9.21 -8.16
CA TRP A 145 -23.44 8.95 -8.14
C TRP A 145 -24.14 10.30 -8.06
N PHE A 146 -24.79 10.70 -9.15
CA PHE A 146 -25.56 11.94 -9.18
C PHE A 146 -27.00 11.63 -8.79
N ARG A 147 -27.55 12.33 -7.78
CA ARG A 147 -28.98 12.28 -7.45
C ARG A 147 -29.64 13.60 -7.86
N LYS A 148 -30.74 13.51 -8.59
CA LYS A 148 -31.47 14.68 -9.08
C LYS A 148 -32.10 15.40 -7.88
N LYS A 149 -31.84 16.70 -7.73
CA LYS A 149 -32.56 17.55 -6.77
C LYS A 149 -34.05 17.55 -7.10
N LYS A 150 -34.90 17.38 -6.09
CA LYS A 150 -36.34 17.61 -6.18
C LYS A 150 -36.64 19.09 -6.02
#